data_AF-A0A953Q7X1-F1
#
_entry.id   AF-A0A953Q7X1-F1
#
_cell.length_a   1.000
_cell.length_b   1.000
_cell.length_c   1.000
_cell.angle_alpha   90.00
_cell.angle_beta   90.00
_cell.angle_gamma   90.00
#
_symmetry.space_group_name_H-M   'P 1'
#
loop_
_entity.id
_entity.type
_entity.pdbx_description
1 polymer ?
#
loop_
_entity_poly.entity_id
_entity_poly.type
_entity_poly.pdbx_seq_one_letter_code
_entity_poly.pdbx_strand_id
1 'polypeptide(L)'
;MSAIAIGTWLARARGHWQHSVPHCGEPGCNLTRRLWRRVRWWNGAIRLHGFRYCAPQCFESAVRERLTRASTAGAPARSVHHRVPLGLLMLSRGQLTNRQLRSALDAQQESGRYRLGEWLEKLGFATENQVTTALGLQWACPVLTARANRDPNCAHLLPHRLLEAYHMLPLQFVEATRTLYLAFCDGIDYRALHSIEQMLNCHTDACLVTRSTMEQALEQITRERRPGDYLFEGWRDVPEIARITCSYVLKLGAEDVRVVSCGGHVWVRLAVGKDSANLLFRRPAVEREASGSDDRTLSRRVAG
;
A
#
# COMPACT_ATOMS: atom_id res chain seq x y z
N MET A 1 -39.49 -54.95 13.86
CA MET A 1 -39.65 -53.83 12.92
C MET A 1 -38.54 -52.84 13.21
N SER A 2 -37.37 -53.19 12.70
CA SER A 2 -36.11 -53.14 13.44
C SER A 2 -35.15 -52.13 12.84
N ALA A 3 -34.53 -51.32 13.70
CA ALA A 3 -33.17 -50.74 13.65
C ALA A 3 -32.64 -49.99 12.40
N ILE A 4 -33.30 -50.03 11.24
CA ILE A 4 -32.75 -49.54 9.97
C ILE A 4 -33.08 -48.05 9.73
N ALA A 5 -34.13 -47.52 10.35
CA ALA A 5 -34.56 -46.13 10.16
C ALA A 5 -33.73 -45.09 10.94
N ILE A 6 -32.96 -45.50 11.96
CA ILE A 6 -32.15 -44.58 12.78
C ILE A 6 -30.77 -44.33 12.16
N GLY A 7 -30.22 -45.32 11.43
CA GLY A 7 -28.89 -45.23 10.82
C GLY A 7 -28.78 -44.20 9.68
N THR A 8 -29.85 -44.03 8.90
CA THR A 8 -29.91 -43.08 7.77
C THR A 8 -30.11 -41.63 8.22
N TRP A 9 -30.76 -41.41 9.36
CA TRP A 9 -30.92 -40.07 9.94
C TRP A 9 -29.61 -39.56 10.57
N LEU A 10 -28.86 -40.41 11.28
CA LEU A 10 -27.54 -40.07 11.82
C LEU A 10 -26.47 -39.87 10.74
N ALA A 11 -26.56 -40.56 9.60
CA ALA A 11 -25.67 -40.37 8.46
C ALA A 11 -25.96 -39.06 7.70
N ARG A 12 -27.23 -38.68 7.51
CA ARG A 12 -27.62 -37.38 6.91
C ARG A 12 -27.35 -36.19 7.84
N ALA A 13 -27.51 -36.35 9.15
CA ALA A 13 -27.13 -35.34 10.12
C ALA A 13 -25.60 -35.12 10.17
N ARG A 14 -24.79 -36.18 10.05
CA ARG A 14 -23.31 -36.05 9.97
C ARG A 14 -22.82 -35.32 8.72
N GLY A 15 -23.51 -35.44 7.59
CA GLY A 15 -23.16 -34.74 6.34
C GLY A 15 -23.39 -33.23 6.40
N HIS A 16 -24.47 -32.77 7.04
CA HIS A 16 -24.71 -31.33 7.24
C HIS A 16 -23.75 -30.70 8.27
N TRP A 17 -23.33 -31.45 9.29
CA TRP A 17 -22.42 -30.94 10.31
C TRP A 17 -20.95 -30.86 9.85
N GLN A 18 -20.53 -31.63 8.84
CA GLN A 18 -19.15 -31.59 8.31
C GLN A 18 -18.84 -30.32 7.51
N HIS A 19 -19.85 -29.70 6.89
CA HIS A 19 -19.69 -28.44 6.13
C HIS A 19 -19.84 -27.16 6.97
N SER A 20 -20.25 -27.28 8.25
CA SER A 20 -20.46 -26.14 9.15
C SER A 20 -19.36 -25.95 10.20
N VAL A 21 -18.26 -26.71 10.11
CA VAL A 21 -17.11 -26.55 11.00
C VAL A 21 -16.20 -25.47 10.42
N PRO A 22 -15.86 -24.39 11.16
CA PRO A 22 -14.85 -23.45 10.71
C PRO A 22 -13.51 -24.17 10.60
N HIS A 23 -13.01 -24.26 9.37
CA HIS A 23 -11.71 -24.84 9.06
C HIS A 23 -10.63 -23.77 9.29
N CYS A 24 -9.47 -24.21 9.78
CA CYS A 24 -8.29 -23.36 9.82
C CYS A 24 -7.89 -23.00 8.37
N GLY A 25 -7.55 -21.74 8.11
CA GLY A 25 -7.14 -21.28 6.78
C GLY A 25 -5.78 -21.83 6.31
N GLU A 26 -4.99 -22.41 7.22
CA GLU A 26 -3.67 -22.97 6.90
C GLU A 26 -3.78 -24.36 6.24
N PRO A 27 -3.32 -24.54 4.98
CA PRO A 27 -3.42 -25.81 4.25
C PRO A 27 -2.68 -26.97 4.95
N GLY A 28 -1.59 -26.67 5.66
CA GLY A 28 -0.76 -27.62 6.40
C GLY A 28 -1.14 -27.80 7.88
N CYS A 29 -2.35 -27.40 8.31
CA CYS A 29 -2.72 -27.45 9.72
C CYS A 29 -2.77 -28.89 10.27
N ASN A 30 -1.83 -29.24 11.16
CA ASN A 30 -1.80 -30.55 11.83
C ASN A 30 -2.81 -30.68 12.99
N LEU A 31 -3.37 -29.57 13.49
CA LEU A 31 -4.30 -29.52 14.62
C LEU A 31 -5.73 -29.96 14.26
N THR A 32 -6.13 -29.92 12.99
CA THR A 32 -7.44 -30.38 12.50
C THR A 32 -7.58 -31.91 12.47
N ARG A 33 -6.49 -32.67 12.62
CA ARG A 33 -6.51 -34.15 12.66
C ARG A 33 -6.91 -34.77 14.00
N ARG A 34 -6.96 -34.01 15.11
CA ARG A 34 -7.37 -34.54 16.43
C ARG A 34 -8.77 -34.02 16.80
N LEU A 35 -9.78 -34.86 16.54
CA LEU A 35 -11.23 -34.63 16.69
C LEU A 35 -11.71 -34.00 18.02
N TRP A 36 -10.93 -34.08 19.11
CA TRP A 36 -11.40 -33.82 20.48
C TRP A 36 -10.94 -32.50 21.12
N ARG A 37 -10.30 -31.58 20.37
CA ARG A 37 -9.96 -30.23 20.90
C ARG A 37 -10.87 -29.12 20.38
N ARG A 38 -12.03 -29.48 19.82
CA ARG A 38 -12.89 -28.57 19.05
C ARG A 38 -13.85 -27.72 19.89
N VAL A 39 -13.94 -27.91 21.22
CA VAL A 39 -15.00 -27.30 22.05
C VAL A 39 -14.49 -26.23 23.04
N ARG A 40 -13.21 -26.22 23.43
CA ARG A 40 -12.77 -25.44 24.61
C ARG A 40 -11.94 -24.17 24.33
N TRP A 41 -11.57 -23.91 23.08
CA TRP A 41 -10.72 -22.77 22.67
C TRP A 41 -11.40 -21.80 21.68
N TRP A 42 -12.71 -21.91 21.51
CA TRP A 42 -13.47 -21.22 20.45
C TRP A 42 -13.68 -19.71 20.66
N ASN A 43 -13.11 -19.13 21.72
CA ASN A 43 -13.26 -17.72 22.07
C ASN A 43 -12.08 -16.82 21.65
N GLY A 44 -11.05 -17.33 20.95
CA GLY A 44 -9.83 -16.57 20.62
C GLY A 44 -9.20 -16.88 19.26
N ALA A 45 -10.01 -17.21 18.24
CA ALA A 45 -9.48 -17.50 16.90
C ALA A 45 -9.04 -16.20 16.19
N ILE A 46 -7.74 -16.06 15.94
CA ILE A 46 -7.16 -14.94 15.19
C ILE A 46 -7.66 -15.01 13.74
N ARG A 47 -8.15 -13.89 13.21
CA ARG A 47 -8.51 -13.77 11.78
C ARG A 47 -7.41 -13.07 10.99
N LEU A 48 -7.13 -13.58 9.80
CA LEU A 48 -6.28 -12.93 8.80
C LEU A 48 -7.06 -12.83 7.48
N HIS A 49 -7.37 -11.61 7.05
CA HIS A 49 -8.16 -11.35 5.83
C HIS A 49 -9.47 -12.17 5.78
N GLY A 50 -10.16 -12.27 6.92
CA GLY A 50 -11.42 -13.02 7.06
C GLY A 50 -11.29 -14.53 7.28
N PHE A 51 -10.11 -15.13 7.07
CA PHE A 51 -9.86 -16.54 7.38
C PHE A 51 -9.50 -16.73 8.85
N ARG A 52 -10.01 -17.79 9.48
CA ARG A 52 -9.76 -18.09 10.90
C ARG A 52 -8.57 -19.03 11.06
N TYR A 53 -7.75 -18.79 12.08
CA TYR A 53 -6.59 -19.62 12.41
C TYR A 53 -6.72 -20.17 13.82
N CYS A 54 -6.45 -21.47 13.97
CA CYS A 54 -6.68 -22.18 15.23
C CYS A 54 -5.58 -22.00 16.27
N ALA A 55 -4.38 -21.58 15.84
CA ALA A 55 -3.21 -21.42 16.70
C ALA A 55 -2.28 -20.32 16.16
N PRO A 56 -1.46 -19.70 17.03
CA PRO A 56 -0.50 -18.67 16.62
C PRO A 56 0.46 -19.13 15.51
N GLN A 57 0.89 -20.39 15.54
CA GLN A 57 1.80 -20.94 14.53
C GLN A 57 1.14 -21.06 13.14
N CYS A 58 -0.16 -21.40 13.09
CA CYS A 58 -0.91 -21.42 11.83
C CYS A 58 -1.10 -20.01 11.28
N PHE A 59 -1.37 -19.04 12.16
CA PHE A 59 -1.45 -17.64 11.78
C PHE A 59 -0.10 -17.11 11.24
N GLU A 60 1.00 -17.39 11.93
CA GLU A 60 2.35 -17.00 11.50
C GLU A 60 2.70 -17.59 10.13
N SER A 61 2.42 -18.88 9.92
CA SER A 61 2.65 -19.55 8.63
C SER A 61 1.88 -18.86 7.50
N ALA A 62 0.61 -18.51 7.74
CA ALA A 62 -0.22 -17.84 6.76
C ALA A 62 0.22 -16.40 6.46
N VAL A 63 0.66 -15.64 7.48
CA VAL A 63 1.25 -14.31 7.28
C VAL A 63 2.50 -14.41 6.43
N ARG A 64 3.40 -15.35 6.77
CA ARG A 64 4.64 -15.60 6.02
C ARG A 64 4.33 -15.94 4.57
N GLU A 65 3.45 -16.90 4.31
CA GLU A 65 3.09 -17.29 2.94
C GLU A 65 2.55 -16.10 2.14
N ARG A 66 1.67 -15.29 2.76
CA ARG A 66 1.08 -14.13 2.08
C ARG A 66 2.12 -13.06 1.74
N LEU A 67 3.06 -12.80 2.64
CA LEU A 67 4.17 -11.87 2.40
C LEU A 67 5.18 -12.41 1.39
N THR A 68 5.46 -13.71 1.40
CA THR A 68 6.29 -14.36 0.38
C THR A 68 5.64 -14.21 -0.99
N ARG A 69 4.34 -14.54 -1.10
CA ARG A 69 3.59 -14.35 -2.35
C ARG A 69 3.59 -12.89 -2.82
N ALA A 70 3.39 -11.94 -1.92
CA ALA A 70 3.43 -10.51 -2.24
C ALA A 70 4.84 -10.02 -2.64
N SER A 71 5.89 -10.69 -2.17
CA SER A 71 7.28 -10.37 -2.54
C SER A 71 7.68 -10.98 -3.90
N THR A 72 7.14 -12.15 -4.24
CA THR A 72 7.41 -12.85 -5.52
C THR A 72 6.48 -12.39 -6.65
N ALA A 73 5.24 -12.03 -6.33
CA ALA A 73 4.33 -11.36 -7.24
C ALA A 73 4.84 -9.93 -7.40
N GLY A 74 5.79 -9.73 -8.32
CA GLY A 74 6.20 -8.39 -8.73
C GLY A 74 4.96 -7.55 -8.97
N ALA A 75 4.82 -6.45 -8.23
CA ALA A 75 3.62 -5.62 -8.26
C ALA A 75 3.25 -5.31 -9.71
N PRO A 76 1.96 -5.41 -10.12
CA PRO A 76 1.58 -5.09 -11.49
C PRO A 76 2.07 -3.67 -11.77
N ALA A 77 3.07 -3.56 -12.63
CA ALA A 77 3.44 -2.30 -13.19
C ALA A 77 2.31 -1.97 -14.15
N ARG A 78 1.29 -1.22 -13.68
CA ARG A 78 0.51 -0.40 -14.60
C ARG A 78 1.47 0.68 -15.10
N SER A 79 2.34 0.29 -16.01
CA SER A 79 3.22 1.19 -16.71
C SER A 79 2.34 1.96 -17.68
N VAL A 80 1.94 3.16 -17.26
CA VAL A 80 1.22 4.06 -18.14
C VAL A 80 2.26 4.66 -19.09
N HIS A 81 2.64 3.88 -20.11
CA HIS A 81 3.67 4.23 -21.10
C HIS A 81 3.19 5.26 -22.14
N HIS A 82 1.98 5.79 -22.02
CA HIS A 82 1.39 6.75 -22.96
C HIS A 82 1.06 8.08 -22.29
N ARG A 83 1.98 8.61 -21.49
CA ARG A 83 1.83 9.96 -20.91
C ARG A 83 2.68 10.94 -21.70
N VAL A 84 2.04 12.00 -22.18
CA VAL A 84 2.77 13.16 -22.73
C VAL A 84 3.70 13.69 -21.62
N PRO A 85 5.01 13.82 -21.87
CA PRO A 85 5.94 14.39 -20.90
C PRO A 85 5.48 15.78 -20.43
N LEU A 86 5.65 16.07 -19.14
CA LEU A 86 5.19 17.32 -18.52
C LEU A 86 5.70 18.55 -19.29
N GLY A 87 6.99 18.57 -19.62
CA GLY A 87 7.61 19.67 -20.36
C GLY A 87 6.99 19.91 -21.74
N LEU A 88 6.72 18.84 -22.50
CA LEU A 88 6.08 18.94 -23.81
C LEU A 88 4.62 19.39 -23.69
N LEU A 89 3.92 18.92 -22.67
CA LEU A 89 2.55 19.34 -22.40
C LEU A 89 2.49 20.84 -22.10
N MET A 90 3.34 21.33 -21.21
CA MET A 90 3.40 22.76 -20.85
C MET A 90 3.84 23.63 -22.04
N LEU A 91 4.78 23.15 -22.86
CA LEU A 91 5.22 23.83 -24.09
C LEU A 91 4.08 23.92 -25.12
N SER A 92 3.34 22.83 -25.35
CA SER A 92 2.20 22.80 -26.27
C SER A 92 1.07 23.77 -25.89
N ARG A 93 0.98 24.10 -24.59
CA ARG A 93 -0.01 25.03 -24.02
C ARG A 93 0.51 26.47 -23.94
N GLY A 94 1.70 26.75 -24.46
CA GLY A 94 2.32 28.07 -24.40
C GLY A 94 2.72 28.53 -22.99
N GLN A 95 2.76 27.62 -22.01
CA GLN A 95 3.20 27.93 -20.64
C GLN A 95 4.72 28.00 -20.54
N LEU A 96 5.44 27.36 -21.46
CA LEU A 96 6.89 27.36 -21.53
C LEU A 96 7.37 27.64 -22.96
N THR A 97 8.52 28.30 -23.06
CA THR A 97 9.30 28.38 -24.29
C THR A 97 10.27 27.21 -24.41
N ASN A 98 10.70 26.89 -25.64
CA ASN A 98 11.75 25.90 -25.89
C ASN A 98 13.03 26.18 -25.08
N ARG A 99 13.40 27.46 -24.93
CA ARG A 99 14.59 27.85 -24.17
C ARG A 99 14.43 27.55 -22.68
N GLN A 100 13.30 27.93 -22.08
CA GLN A 100 13.00 27.66 -20.68
C GLN A 100 12.97 26.16 -20.38
N LEU A 101 12.33 25.37 -21.25
CA LEU A 101 12.28 23.92 -21.08
C LEU A 101 13.67 23.28 -21.14
N ARG A 102 14.54 23.70 -22.09
CA ARG A 102 15.92 23.20 -22.18
C ARG A 102 16.71 23.54 -20.91
N SER A 103 16.70 24.80 -20.47
CA SER A 103 17.41 25.21 -19.26
C SER A 103 16.96 24.43 -18.01
N ALA A 104 15.67 24.12 -17.88
CA ALA A 104 15.17 23.32 -16.76
C ALA A 104 15.58 21.84 -16.85
N LEU A 105 15.67 21.27 -18.06
CA LEU A 105 16.16 19.91 -18.29
C LEU A 105 17.66 19.80 -18.01
N ASP A 106 18.45 20.79 -18.42
CA ASP A 106 19.89 20.82 -18.17
C ASP A 106 20.16 20.85 -16.66
N ALA A 107 19.47 21.73 -15.92
CA ALA A 107 19.56 21.78 -14.46
C ALA A 107 19.09 20.47 -13.78
N GLN A 108 18.09 19.80 -14.35
CA GLN A 108 17.65 18.48 -13.87
C GLN A 108 18.72 17.42 -14.05
N GLN A 109 19.40 17.39 -15.20
CA GLN A 109 20.46 16.43 -15.49
C GLN A 109 21.70 16.65 -14.62
N GLU A 110 22.08 17.91 -14.39
CA GLU A 110 23.24 18.25 -13.55
C GLU A 110 23.03 17.91 -12.08
N SER A 111 21.84 18.17 -11.53
CA SER A 111 21.58 17.95 -10.11
C SER A 111 21.06 16.55 -9.78
N GLY A 112 20.27 15.94 -10.67
CA GLY A 112 19.57 14.66 -10.44
C GLY A 112 18.57 14.64 -9.28
N ARG A 113 18.46 15.73 -8.50
CA ARG A 113 17.76 15.76 -7.20
C ARG A 113 16.29 16.15 -7.30
N TYR A 114 15.97 17.06 -8.20
CA TYR A 114 14.62 17.62 -8.35
C TYR A 114 13.96 17.14 -9.65
N ARG A 115 12.65 17.00 -9.63
CA ARG A 115 11.82 16.73 -10.82
C ARG A 115 11.76 17.98 -11.70
N LEU A 116 11.43 17.78 -12.98
CA LEU A 116 11.32 18.87 -13.95
C LEU A 116 10.37 19.99 -13.48
N GLY A 117 9.21 19.65 -12.91
CA GLY A 117 8.25 20.63 -12.37
C GLY A 117 8.88 21.54 -11.31
N GLU A 118 9.63 20.97 -10.37
CA GLU A 118 10.33 21.73 -9.32
C GLU A 118 11.39 22.66 -9.89
N TRP A 119 12.11 22.22 -10.92
CA TRP A 119 13.08 23.08 -11.61
C TRP A 119 12.40 24.23 -12.35
N LEU A 120 11.26 23.98 -13.00
CA LEU A 120 10.47 25.03 -13.66
C LEU A 120 9.98 26.08 -12.65
N GLU A 121 9.58 25.66 -11.45
CA GLU A 121 9.20 26.58 -10.36
C GLU A 121 10.41 27.35 -9.83
N LYS A 122 11.50 26.66 -9.50
CA LYS A 122 12.73 27.28 -8.96
C LYS A 122 13.37 28.30 -9.89
N LEU A 123 13.32 28.04 -11.20
CA LEU A 123 13.84 28.96 -12.22
C LEU A 123 12.85 30.09 -12.55
N GLY A 124 11.67 30.10 -11.94
CA GLY A 124 10.62 31.10 -12.19
C GLY A 124 9.97 30.98 -13.57
N PHE A 125 10.07 29.82 -14.21
CA PHE A 125 9.51 29.58 -15.55
C PHE A 125 8.04 29.15 -15.50
N ALA A 126 7.60 28.56 -14.39
CA ALA A 126 6.20 28.22 -14.16
C ALA A 126 5.82 28.44 -12.69
N THR A 127 4.54 28.68 -12.44
CA THR A 127 4.00 28.69 -11.08
C THR A 127 3.62 27.27 -10.64
N GLU A 128 3.60 27.04 -9.33
CA GLU A 128 3.16 25.76 -8.74
C GLU A 128 1.78 25.33 -9.28
N ASN A 129 0.82 26.26 -9.34
CA ASN A 129 -0.51 25.99 -9.89
C ASN A 129 -0.46 25.55 -11.36
N GLN A 130 0.43 26.14 -12.17
CA GLN A 130 0.58 25.74 -13.58
C GLN A 130 1.17 24.33 -13.69
N VAL A 131 2.16 24.00 -12.86
CA VAL A 131 2.76 22.66 -12.80
C VAL A 131 1.74 21.61 -12.35
N THR A 132 1.01 21.85 -11.24
CA THR A 132 -0.04 20.93 -10.77
C THR A 132 -1.16 20.76 -11.80
N THR A 133 -1.57 21.84 -12.48
CA THR A 133 -2.58 21.76 -13.55
C THR A 133 -2.10 20.89 -14.72
N ALA A 134 -0.84 21.08 -15.14
CA ALA A 134 -0.24 20.27 -16.19
C ALA A 134 -0.09 18.80 -15.77
N LEU A 135 0.26 18.53 -14.51
CA LEU A 135 0.23 17.17 -13.96
C LEU A 135 -1.20 16.60 -13.99
N GLY A 136 -2.23 17.36 -13.61
CA GLY A 136 -3.63 16.89 -13.64
C GLY A 136 -4.02 16.39 -15.03
N LEU A 137 -3.66 17.15 -16.06
CA LEU A 137 -3.86 16.74 -17.45
C LEU A 137 -3.02 15.50 -17.83
N GLN A 138 -1.75 15.46 -17.42
CA GLN A 138 -0.85 14.32 -17.70
C GLN A 138 -1.37 13.01 -17.07
N TRP A 139 -1.99 13.09 -15.90
CA TRP A 139 -2.51 11.95 -15.15
C TRP A 139 -4.01 11.69 -15.38
N ALA A 140 -4.67 12.51 -16.22
CA ALA A 140 -6.12 12.50 -16.44
C ALA A 140 -6.91 12.53 -15.12
N CYS A 141 -6.51 13.43 -14.23
CA CYS A 141 -6.88 13.44 -12.83
C CYS A 141 -7.29 14.86 -12.39
N PRO A 142 -8.38 15.02 -11.62
CA PRO A 142 -8.84 16.34 -11.20
C PRO A 142 -7.83 17.01 -10.27
N VAL A 143 -7.68 18.32 -10.42
CA VAL A 143 -6.87 19.15 -9.52
C VAL A 143 -7.79 19.83 -8.53
N LEU A 144 -7.53 19.62 -7.25
CA LEU A 144 -8.26 20.26 -6.16
C LEU A 144 -7.46 21.44 -5.62
N THR A 145 -8.17 22.52 -5.34
CA THR A 145 -7.63 23.69 -4.64
C THR A 145 -7.58 23.43 -3.13
N ALA A 146 -6.63 24.07 -2.44
CA ALA A 146 -6.36 23.95 -0.99
C ALA A 146 -7.57 24.06 -0.05
N ARG A 147 -8.71 24.59 -0.51
CA ARG A 147 -9.96 24.74 0.25
C ARG A 147 -10.90 23.54 0.18
N ALA A 148 -10.51 22.45 -0.49
CA ALA A 148 -11.32 21.24 -0.51
C ALA A 148 -11.48 20.71 0.92
N ASN A 149 -12.74 20.55 1.35
CA ASN A 149 -13.13 20.24 2.72
C ASN A 149 -12.62 18.84 3.09
N ARG A 150 -11.46 18.76 3.76
CA ARG A 150 -10.90 17.51 4.25
C ARG A 150 -11.72 17.03 5.44
N ASP A 151 -12.22 15.80 5.37
CA ASP A 151 -12.76 15.14 6.54
C ASP A 151 -11.61 14.80 7.50
N PRO A 152 -11.54 15.43 8.70
CA PRO A 152 -10.47 15.17 9.66
C PRO A 152 -10.41 13.70 10.10
N ASN A 153 -11.53 12.97 10.04
CA ASN A 153 -11.56 11.56 10.42
C ASN A 153 -10.83 10.65 9.42
N CYS A 154 -10.69 11.10 8.17
CA CYS A 154 -10.07 10.31 7.11
C CYS A 154 -8.55 10.17 7.29
N ALA A 155 -7.90 11.15 7.92
CA ALA A 155 -6.46 11.10 8.23
C ALA A 155 -6.09 9.88 9.10
N HIS A 156 -7.03 9.38 9.92
CA HIS A 156 -6.82 8.23 10.80
C HIS A 156 -6.95 6.87 10.09
N LEU A 157 -7.44 6.84 8.84
CA LEU A 157 -7.59 5.59 8.10
C LEU A 157 -6.25 5.03 7.66
N LEU A 158 -5.25 5.89 7.46
CA LEU A 158 -3.94 5.54 6.91
C LEU A 158 -2.82 5.87 7.90
N PRO A 159 -1.83 4.99 8.07
CA PRO A 159 -0.66 5.29 8.89
C PRO A 159 0.11 6.50 8.37
N HIS A 160 0.55 7.36 9.28
CA HIS A 160 1.21 8.63 8.91
C HIS A 160 2.43 8.43 8.01
N ARG A 161 3.24 7.40 8.29
CA ARG A 161 4.43 7.10 7.49
C ARG A 161 4.12 6.76 6.04
N LEU A 162 2.94 6.20 5.75
CA LEU A 162 2.54 5.96 4.36
C LEU A 162 2.16 7.28 3.68
N LEU A 163 1.50 8.20 4.39
CA LEU A 163 1.17 9.52 3.86
C LEU A 163 2.44 10.28 3.45
N GLU A 164 3.46 10.28 4.32
CA GLU A 164 4.77 10.87 4.04
C GLU A 164 5.48 10.15 2.89
N ALA A 165 5.61 8.82 2.96
CA ALA A 165 6.40 8.06 1.99
C ALA A 165 5.85 8.12 0.56
N TYR A 166 4.52 8.24 0.42
CA TYR A 166 3.84 8.28 -0.88
C TYR A 166 3.37 9.69 -1.27
N HIS A 167 3.68 10.72 -0.48
CA HIS A 167 3.23 12.10 -0.70
C HIS A 167 1.73 12.15 -1.03
N MET A 168 0.93 11.56 -0.15
CA MET A 168 -0.51 11.38 -0.34
C MET A 168 -1.32 11.85 0.87
N LEU A 169 -2.57 12.27 0.62
CA LEU A 169 -3.50 12.72 1.65
C LEU A 169 -4.89 12.15 1.47
N PRO A 170 -5.48 11.51 2.51
CA PRO A 170 -6.87 11.13 2.49
C PRO A 170 -7.73 12.39 2.64
N LEU A 171 -8.66 12.57 1.72
CA LEU A 171 -9.55 13.74 1.69
C LEU A 171 -10.91 13.43 2.30
N GLN A 172 -11.54 12.36 1.82
CA GLN A 172 -12.90 12.00 2.20
C GLN A 172 -13.13 10.50 1.97
N PHE A 173 -13.87 9.89 2.89
CA PHE A 173 -14.38 8.54 2.76
C PHE A 173 -15.89 8.58 2.59
N VAL A 174 -16.38 8.15 1.43
CA VAL A 174 -17.82 8.06 1.14
C VAL A 174 -18.28 6.66 1.49
N GLU A 175 -18.96 6.51 2.63
CA GLU A 175 -19.40 5.20 3.15
C GLU A 175 -20.36 4.48 2.18
N ALA A 176 -21.26 5.22 1.52
CA ALA A 176 -22.27 4.66 0.62
C ALA A 176 -21.68 3.89 -0.57
N THR A 177 -20.57 4.38 -1.13
CA THR A 177 -19.86 3.74 -2.26
C THR A 177 -18.59 3.02 -1.82
N ARG A 178 -18.24 3.11 -0.53
CA ARG A 178 -16.94 2.71 0.03
C ARG A 178 -15.78 3.27 -0.79
N THR A 179 -15.82 4.56 -1.10
CA THR A 179 -14.78 5.23 -1.91
C THR A 179 -13.94 6.17 -1.05
N LEU A 180 -12.63 5.97 -1.06
CA LEU A 180 -11.64 6.86 -0.43
C LEU A 180 -11.02 7.77 -1.50
N TYR A 181 -11.22 9.07 -1.36
CA TYR A 181 -10.56 10.08 -2.19
C TYR A 181 -9.18 10.40 -1.63
N LEU A 182 -8.15 10.29 -2.47
CA LEU A 182 -6.74 10.50 -2.12
C LEU A 182 -6.11 11.56 -3.01
N ALA A 183 -5.50 12.57 -2.40
CA ALA A 183 -4.72 13.58 -3.10
C ALA A 183 -3.25 13.18 -3.20
N PHE A 184 -2.61 13.52 -4.33
CA PHE A 184 -1.17 13.41 -4.55
C PHE A 184 -0.62 14.75 -5.07
N CYS A 185 0.68 15.02 -4.94
CA CYS A 185 1.30 16.23 -5.49
C CYS A 185 2.18 15.98 -6.72
N ASP A 186 3.06 14.97 -6.68
CA ASP A 186 4.08 14.78 -7.72
C ASP A 186 3.77 13.66 -8.73
N GLY A 187 2.79 12.82 -8.41
CA GLY A 187 2.36 11.70 -9.24
C GLY A 187 1.56 10.67 -8.46
N ILE A 188 0.75 9.89 -9.16
CA ILE A 188 -0.16 8.92 -8.55
C ILE A 188 0.54 7.56 -8.44
N ASP A 189 0.74 7.09 -7.22
CA ASP A 189 1.22 5.73 -6.97
C ASP A 189 0.04 4.74 -6.94
N TYR A 190 -0.25 4.16 -8.11
CA TYR A 190 -1.31 3.17 -8.26
C TYR A 190 -1.07 1.87 -7.46
N ARG A 191 0.17 1.56 -7.07
CA ARG A 191 0.46 0.40 -6.21
C ARG A 191 0.07 0.70 -4.78
N ALA A 192 0.32 1.93 -4.32
CA ALA A 192 -0.15 2.39 -3.02
C ALA A 192 -1.67 2.40 -2.96
N LEU A 193 -2.34 2.97 -3.98
CA LEU A 193 -3.81 2.94 -4.11
C LEU A 193 -4.37 1.53 -3.98
N HIS A 194 -3.90 0.60 -4.81
CA HIS A 194 -4.35 -0.79 -4.75
C HIS A 194 -4.12 -1.43 -3.37
N SER A 195 -2.99 -1.15 -2.73
CA SER A 195 -2.69 -1.67 -1.38
C SER A 195 -3.67 -1.14 -0.33
N ILE A 196 -4.07 0.13 -0.45
CA ILE A 196 -5.08 0.76 0.40
C ILE A 196 -6.45 0.14 0.17
N GLU A 197 -6.84 -0.09 -1.09
CA GLU A 197 -8.09 -0.78 -1.44
C GLU A 197 -8.17 -2.16 -0.79
N GLN A 198 -7.10 -2.94 -0.87
CA GLN A 198 -7.02 -4.26 -0.24
C GLN A 198 -7.04 -4.17 1.30
N MET A 199 -6.38 -3.18 1.89
CA MET A 199 -6.34 -3.03 3.35
C MET A 199 -7.68 -2.60 3.92
N LEU A 200 -8.33 -1.61 3.32
CA LEU A 200 -9.56 -1.01 3.84
C LEU A 200 -10.83 -1.68 3.26
N ASN A 201 -10.68 -2.55 2.27
CA ASN A 201 -11.78 -3.13 1.51
C ASN A 201 -12.71 -2.03 0.95
N CYS A 202 -12.11 -1.11 0.20
CA CYS A 202 -12.74 0.08 -0.38
C CYS A 202 -12.22 0.31 -1.80
N HIS A 203 -12.86 1.19 -2.56
CA HIS A 203 -12.34 1.74 -3.80
C HIS A 203 -11.54 3.01 -3.53
N THR A 204 -10.51 3.28 -4.33
CA THR A 204 -9.77 4.53 -4.26
C THR A 204 -9.96 5.37 -5.51
N ASP A 205 -10.05 6.67 -5.32
CA ASP A 205 -10.06 7.65 -6.41
C ASP A 205 -9.02 8.73 -6.14
N ALA A 206 -8.29 9.12 -7.18
CA ALA A 206 -7.13 9.98 -7.05
C ALA A 206 -7.42 11.39 -7.58
N CYS A 207 -6.93 12.38 -6.86
CA CYS A 207 -6.87 13.77 -7.29
C CYS A 207 -5.46 14.33 -7.10
N LEU A 208 -5.17 15.48 -7.71
CA LEU A 208 -3.93 16.21 -7.49
C LEU A 208 -4.15 17.47 -6.68
N VAL A 209 -3.16 17.82 -5.87
CA VAL A 209 -3.09 19.09 -5.12
C VAL A 209 -1.72 19.72 -5.31
N THR A 210 -1.62 21.00 -4.97
CA THR A 210 -0.31 21.68 -4.97
C THR A 210 0.59 21.09 -3.88
N ARG A 211 1.90 21.22 -4.05
CA ARG A 211 2.91 20.76 -3.09
C ARG A 211 2.80 21.53 -1.76
N SER A 212 2.60 22.84 -1.82
CA SER A 212 2.35 23.70 -0.67
C SER A 212 1.15 23.21 0.15
N THR A 213 0.05 22.84 -0.53
CA THR A 213 -1.13 22.25 0.13
C THR A 213 -0.79 20.90 0.76
N MET A 214 -0.06 20.05 0.03
CA MET A 214 0.37 18.73 0.51
C MET A 214 1.21 18.85 1.79
N GLU A 215 2.25 19.67 1.75
CA GLU A 215 3.19 19.88 2.86
C GLU A 215 2.47 20.44 4.10
N GLN A 216 1.65 21.47 3.93
CA GLN A 216 0.87 22.05 5.03
C GLN A 216 -0.07 21.03 5.68
N ALA A 217 -0.76 20.24 4.85
CA ALA A 217 -1.71 19.25 5.34
C ALA A 217 -1.01 18.06 6.03
N LEU A 218 0.13 17.61 5.52
CA LEU A 218 0.94 16.57 6.16
C LEU A 218 1.48 17.07 7.50
N GLU A 219 2.00 18.29 7.56
CA GLU A 219 2.52 18.89 8.79
C GLU A 219 1.43 18.97 9.87
N GLN A 220 0.21 19.37 9.49
CA GLN A 220 -0.93 19.38 10.40
C GLN A 220 -1.24 17.97 10.94
N ILE A 221 -1.27 16.96 10.07
CA ILE A 221 -1.53 15.56 10.47
C ILE A 221 -0.42 15.04 11.40
N THR A 222 0.84 15.41 11.15
CA THR A 222 1.96 15.04 12.03
C THR A 222 1.76 15.54 13.47
N ARG A 223 1.21 16.75 13.63
CA ARG A 223 0.95 17.33 14.97
C ARG A 223 -0.18 16.59 15.70
N GLU A 224 -1.14 16.03 14.98
CA GLU A 224 -2.33 15.34 15.51
C GLU A 224 -2.09 13.84 15.76
N ARG A 225 -0.83 13.38 15.72
CA ARG A 225 -0.46 11.95 15.71
C ARG A 225 -1.03 11.19 16.90
N ARG A 226 -1.80 10.14 16.60
CA ARG A 226 -2.29 9.19 17.61
C ARG A 226 -1.23 8.13 17.97
N PRO A 227 -1.21 7.67 19.23
CA PRO A 227 -0.48 6.46 19.61
C PRO A 227 -1.13 5.24 18.96
N GLY A 228 -0.34 4.33 18.38
CA GLY A 228 -0.84 3.08 17.77
C GLY A 228 -0.15 2.63 16.49
N ASP A 229 0.65 3.50 15.87
CA ASP A 229 1.49 3.17 14.71
C ASP A 229 2.90 2.77 15.17
N TYR A 230 3.23 1.49 15.05
CA TYR A 230 4.55 0.92 15.33
C TYR A 230 5.37 0.84 14.04
N LEU A 231 6.53 1.49 14.02
CA LEU A 231 7.43 1.51 12.88
C LEU A 231 8.64 0.62 13.12
N PHE A 232 8.94 -0.22 12.13
CA PHE A 232 10.03 -1.17 12.12
C PHE A 232 10.94 -0.84 10.93
N GLU A 233 12.15 -0.36 11.22
CA GLU A 233 13.11 0.16 10.24
C GLU A 233 14.17 -0.88 9.83
N GLY A 234 14.50 -0.95 8.53
CA GLY A 234 15.61 -1.79 8.03
C GLY A 234 15.31 -3.30 7.85
N TRP A 235 14.06 -3.67 7.57
CA TRP A 235 13.59 -5.05 7.64
C TRP A 235 13.75 -5.85 6.35
N ARG A 236 14.29 -7.09 6.44
CA ARG A 236 14.51 -7.96 5.27
C ARG A 236 13.93 -9.37 5.36
N ASP A 237 13.68 -9.91 6.56
CA ASP A 237 13.26 -11.30 6.72
C ASP A 237 11.74 -11.44 6.91
N VAL A 238 11.07 -12.10 5.97
CA VAL A 238 9.62 -12.34 6.00
C VAL A 238 9.18 -13.18 7.21
N PRO A 239 9.85 -14.30 7.54
CA PRO A 239 9.64 -15.02 8.79
C PRO A 239 9.66 -14.13 10.05
N GLU A 240 10.62 -13.21 10.14
CA GLU A 240 10.70 -12.31 11.29
C GLU A 240 9.52 -11.33 11.37
N ILE A 241 9.09 -10.78 10.22
CA ILE A 241 7.87 -9.95 10.15
C ILE A 241 6.64 -10.74 10.64
N ALA A 242 6.52 -12.00 10.23
CA ALA A 242 5.41 -12.86 10.65
C ALA A 242 5.45 -13.12 12.17
N ARG A 243 6.62 -13.40 12.75
CA ARG A 243 6.79 -13.59 14.20
C ARG A 243 6.44 -12.34 14.99
N ILE A 244 6.92 -11.16 14.57
CA ILE A 244 6.59 -9.89 15.24
C ILE A 244 5.09 -9.62 15.16
N THR A 245 4.50 -9.80 13.97
CA THR A 245 3.07 -9.64 13.79
C THR A 245 2.30 -10.54 14.74
N CYS A 246 2.67 -11.82 14.83
CA CYS A 246 2.05 -12.77 15.76
C CYS A 246 2.22 -12.35 17.22
N SER A 247 3.41 -11.88 17.61
CA SER A 247 3.67 -11.37 18.97
C SER A 247 2.75 -10.19 19.33
N TYR A 248 2.58 -9.23 18.42
CA TYR A 248 1.72 -8.06 18.64
C TYR A 248 0.24 -8.40 18.63
N VAL A 249 -0.20 -9.34 17.78
CA VAL A 249 -1.57 -9.86 17.80
C VAL A 249 -1.92 -10.43 19.16
N LEU A 250 -1.03 -11.25 19.74
CA LEU A 250 -1.25 -11.83 21.06
C LEU A 250 -1.16 -10.79 22.17
N LYS A 251 -0.18 -9.89 22.10
CA LYS A 251 0.02 -8.82 23.10
C LYS A 251 -1.15 -7.85 23.17
N LEU A 252 -1.71 -7.48 22.02
CA LEU A 252 -2.81 -6.51 21.93
C LEU A 252 -4.20 -7.16 21.94
N GLY A 253 -4.28 -8.50 21.88
CA GLY A 253 -5.55 -9.22 21.80
C GLY A 253 -6.31 -8.93 20.50
N ALA A 254 -5.60 -8.80 19.38
CA ALA A 254 -6.21 -8.44 18.09
C ALA A 254 -7.10 -9.58 17.55
N GLU A 255 -8.31 -9.21 17.11
CA GLU A 255 -9.33 -10.18 16.66
C GLU A 255 -9.35 -10.36 15.13
N ASP A 256 -8.95 -9.33 14.40
CA ASP A 256 -8.83 -9.35 12.94
C ASP A 256 -7.55 -8.66 12.52
N VAL A 257 -6.88 -9.27 11.56
CA VAL A 257 -5.59 -8.82 11.05
C VAL A 257 -5.66 -8.73 9.55
N ARG A 258 -5.12 -7.63 9.02
CA ARG A 258 -4.91 -7.47 7.58
C ARG A 258 -3.47 -7.11 7.33
N VAL A 259 -2.93 -7.66 6.24
CA VAL A 259 -1.53 -7.52 5.82
C VAL A 259 -1.49 -7.25 4.32
N VAL A 260 -0.86 -6.15 3.93
CA VAL A 260 -0.63 -5.78 2.53
C VAL A 260 0.80 -5.31 2.32
N SER A 261 1.33 -5.52 1.12
CA SER A 261 2.61 -4.94 0.69
C SER A 261 2.32 -3.70 -0.13
N CYS A 262 2.71 -2.54 0.40
CA CYS A 262 2.59 -1.24 -0.24
C CYS A 262 4.00 -0.78 -0.63
N GLY A 263 4.41 -1.04 -1.88
CA GLY A 263 5.75 -0.71 -2.40
C GLY A 263 6.90 -1.16 -1.48
N GLY A 264 7.63 -0.19 -0.91
CA GLY A 264 8.74 -0.44 0.03
C GLY A 264 8.29 -0.77 1.45
N HIS A 265 7.00 -0.82 1.74
CA HIS A 265 6.44 -1.01 3.07
C HIS A 265 5.57 -2.27 3.13
N VAL A 266 5.61 -2.95 4.28
CA VAL A 266 4.58 -3.91 4.67
C VAL A 266 3.71 -3.24 5.71
N TRP A 267 2.42 -3.15 5.43
CA TRP A 267 1.43 -2.59 6.34
C TRP A 267 0.60 -3.74 6.92
N VAL A 268 0.64 -3.85 8.25
CA VAL A 268 -0.22 -4.74 9.03
C VAL A 268 -1.17 -3.89 9.85
N ARG A 269 -2.47 -4.15 9.73
CA ARG A 269 -3.51 -3.52 10.55
C ARG A 269 -4.09 -4.56 11.50
N LEU A 270 -4.15 -4.21 12.78
CA LEU A 270 -4.65 -5.02 13.87
C LEU A 270 -5.94 -4.38 14.41
N ALA A 271 -7.06 -5.09 14.36
CA ALA A 271 -8.32 -4.66 14.97
C ALA A 271 -8.36 -5.09 16.44
N VAL A 272 -8.48 -4.12 17.36
CA VAL A 272 -8.48 -4.33 18.81
C VAL A 272 -9.74 -3.69 19.39
N GLY A 273 -10.81 -4.47 19.53
CA GLY A 273 -12.12 -3.96 19.94
C GLY A 273 -12.65 -2.92 18.94
N LYS A 274 -12.81 -1.66 19.39
CA LYS A 274 -13.23 -0.53 18.54
C LYS A 274 -12.05 0.24 17.92
N ASP A 275 -10.84 -0.02 18.39
CA ASP A 275 -9.63 0.66 17.94
C ASP A 275 -8.86 -0.19 16.92
N SER A 276 -7.86 0.43 16.28
CA SER A 276 -6.93 -0.29 15.43
C SER A 276 -5.49 0.16 15.66
N ALA A 277 -4.56 -0.77 15.67
CA ALA A 277 -3.13 -0.51 15.68
C ALA A 277 -2.51 -0.86 14.32
N ASN A 278 -1.44 -0.17 13.92
CA ASN A 278 -0.72 -0.45 12.69
C ASN A 278 0.72 -0.86 12.98
N LEU A 279 1.18 -1.92 12.33
CA LEU A 279 2.60 -2.24 12.24
C LEU A 279 3.07 -1.92 10.82
N LEU A 280 4.11 -1.12 10.71
CA LEU A 280 4.73 -0.73 9.45
C LEU A 280 6.16 -1.22 9.42
N PHE A 281 6.48 -2.05 8.44
CA PHE A 281 7.84 -2.52 8.20
C PHE A 281 8.36 -1.88 6.93
N ARG A 282 9.44 -1.09 7.03
CA ARG A 282 10.11 -0.51 5.86
C ARG A 282 11.19 -1.46 5.37
N ARG A 283 11.10 -1.87 4.11
CA ARG A 283 12.18 -2.59 3.41
C ARG A 283 13.32 -1.61 3.17
N PRO A 284 14.58 -1.98 3.43
CA PRO A 284 15.71 -1.17 3.02
C PRO A 284 15.65 -1.02 1.49
N ALA A 285 15.93 0.18 1.01
CA ALA A 285 16.03 0.43 -0.42
C ALA A 285 17.06 -0.56 -0.99
N VAL A 286 16.65 -1.35 -1.98
CA VAL A 286 17.63 -2.05 -2.80
C VAL A 286 18.39 -0.93 -3.52
N GLU A 287 19.64 -0.70 -3.14
CA GLU A 287 20.55 0.16 -3.88
C GLU A 287 20.51 -0.34 -5.32
N ARG A 288 19.88 0.43 -6.21
CA ARG A 288 20.00 0.20 -7.64
C ARG A 288 21.46 0.51 -7.95
N GLU A 289 22.29 -0.53 -8.03
CA GLU A 289 23.62 -0.42 -8.62
C GLU A 289 23.48 0.37 -9.91
N ALA A 290 24.22 1.47 -9.96
CA ALA A 290 24.36 2.28 -11.15
C ALA A 290 24.88 1.36 -12.25
N SER A 291 24.00 0.97 -13.18
CA SER A 291 24.41 0.42 -14.47
C SER A 291 25.07 1.55 -15.26
N GLY A 292 26.33 1.83 -14.91
CA GLY A 292 27.25 2.57 -15.73
C GLY A 292 27.45 1.77 -17.02
N SER A 293 26.92 2.31 -18.10
CA SER A 293 27.23 1.93 -19.46
C SER A 293 28.73 2.07 -19.70
N ASP A 294 29.47 0.97 -19.63
CA ASP A 294 30.80 0.89 -20.22
C ASP A 294 30.65 0.26 -21.61
N ASP A 295 30.06 1.03 -22.52
CA ASP A 295 30.18 0.81 -23.96
C ASP A 295 31.25 1.77 -24.48
N ARG A 296 32.51 1.40 -24.22
CA ARG A 296 33.68 2.00 -24.85
C ARG A 296 34.33 0.99 -25.79
N THR A 297 33.87 1.09 -27.04
CA THR A 297 34.75 1.23 -28.19
C THR A 297 35.53 -0.04 -28.59
N LEU A 298 34.81 -0.92 -29.29
CA LEU A 298 35.34 -1.63 -30.45
C LEU A 298 35.83 -0.62 -31.50
N SER A 299 37.09 -0.21 -31.41
CA SER A 299 37.83 0.32 -32.56
C SER A 299 39.33 0.11 -32.35
N ARG A 300 39.80 -1.09 -32.73
CA ARG A 300 41.23 -1.37 -32.87
C ARG A 300 41.46 -2.42 -33.94
N ARG A 301 41.36 -1.99 -35.21
CA ARG A 301 42.00 -2.63 -36.37
C ARG A 301 42.18 -1.59 -37.48
N VAL A 302 43.32 -0.87 -37.47
CA VAL A 302 44.13 -0.55 -38.66
C VAL A 302 45.54 -0.20 -38.16
N ALA A 303 46.46 -1.16 -38.25
CA ALA A 303 47.92 -0.96 -38.38
C ALA A 303 48.52 -2.34 -38.61
N GLY A 304 48.67 -2.68 -39.88
CA GLY A 304 49.20 -3.93 -40.43
C GLY A 304 49.13 -3.83 -41.94
#